data_AF-A0A1Y1QRF6-F1
#
_entry.id   AF-A0A1Y1QRF6-F1
#
_cell.length_a   1.000
_cell.length_b   1.000
_cell.length_c   1.000
_cell.angle_alpha   90.00
_cell.angle_beta   90.00
_cell.angle_gamma   90.00
#
_symmetry.space_group_name_H-M   'P 1'
#
loop_
_entity.id
_entity.type
_entity.pdbx_description
1 polymer ?
#
loop_
_entity_poly.entity_id
_entity_poly.type
_entity_poly.pdbx_seq_one_letter_code
_entity_poly.pdbx_strand_id
1 'polypeptide(L)'
;MATEIERKFLLVSDDWRALISRSEAFRQGYLSSSKRASVRVRIADDTATLNIKGMTLGIQRPEYEYEIPLQDATELLDQLCERPLIEKTRHFVEFGGKLWEIDEFHGDNAGLIVAEVELDAP
;
A
#
# COMPACT_ATOMS: atom_id res chain seq x y z
N MET A 1 -12.25 13.64 -13.52
CA MET A 1 -11.35 12.79 -12.74
C MET A 1 -12.16 12.29 -11.56
N ALA A 2 -12.29 10.98 -11.40
CA ALA A 2 -13.10 10.39 -10.34
C ALA A 2 -12.41 10.57 -8.98
N THR A 3 -13.18 10.81 -7.93
CA THR A 3 -12.70 10.79 -6.55
C THR A 3 -12.83 9.34 -6.07
N GLU A 4 -11.71 8.71 -5.70
CA GLU A 4 -11.74 7.38 -5.07
C GLU A 4 -12.30 7.49 -3.65
N ILE A 5 -13.19 6.57 -3.28
CA ILE A 5 -13.81 6.52 -1.95
C ILE A 5 -13.43 5.16 -1.32
N GLU A 6 -12.58 5.19 -0.30
CA GLU A 6 -12.14 3.98 0.42
C GLU A 6 -12.64 3.98 1.86
N ARG A 7 -12.89 2.79 2.43
CA ARG A 7 -13.12 2.60 3.87
C ARG A 7 -12.23 1.50 4.42
N LYS A 8 -11.72 1.70 5.64
CA LYS A 8 -10.82 0.78 6.34
C LYS A 8 -11.42 0.28 7.64
N PHE A 9 -11.19 -0.99 7.93
CA PHE A 9 -11.76 -1.70 9.07
C PHE A 9 -10.71 -2.57 9.75
N LEU A 10 -10.80 -2.67 11.08
CA LEU A 10 -10.14 -3.74 11.83
C LEU A 10 -10.97 -5.02 11.69
N LEU A 11 -10.30 -6.16 11.59
CA LEU A 11 -10.96 -7.45 11.53
C LEU A 11 -11.14 -8.03 12.92
N VAL A 12 -12.29 -8.67 13.15
CA VAL A 12 -12.66 -9.26 14.45
C VAL A 12 -12.35 -10.76 14.53
N SER A 13 -12.07 -11.41 13.40
CA SER A 13 -11.74 -12.83 13.29
C SER A 13 -10.85 -13.11 12.07
N ASP A 14 -10.34 -14.34 11.98
CA ASP A 14 -9.52 -14.84 10.87
C ASP A 14 -10.33 -15.58 9.78
N ASP A 15 -11.66 -15.56 9.84
CA ASP A 15 -12.53 -16.34 8.93
C ASP A 15 -12.35 -15.97 7.46
N TRP A 16 -11.93 -14.72 7.20
CA TRP A 16 -11.61 -14.20 5.87
C TRP A 16 -10.48 -14.99 5.18
N ARG A 17 -9.60 -15.66 5.93
CA ARG A 17 -8.46 -16.39 5.36
C ARG A 17 -8.90 -17.52 4.44
N ALA A 18 -10.05 -18.14 4.72
CA ALA A 18 -10.61 -19.19 3.87
C ALA A 18 -11.17 -18.65 2.53
N LEU A 19 -11.31 -17.33 2.40
CA LEU A 19 -11.90 -16.65 1.24
C LEU A 19 -10.85 -15.96 0.36
N ILE A 20 -9.56 -16.10 0.68
CA ILE A 20 -8.46 -15.49 -0.07
C ILE A 20 -8.44 -16.08 -1.49
N SER A 21 -8.53 -15.20 -2.49
CA SER A 21 -8.44 -15.57 -3.90
C SER A 21 -6.99 -15.50 -4.40
N ARG A 22 -6.25 -14.47 -3.99
CA ARG A 22 -4.82 -14.30 -4.26
C ARG A 22 -4.18 -13.42 -3.19
N SER A 23 -2.85 -13.43 -3.14
CA SER A 23 -2.07 -12.60 -2.24
C SER A 23 -0.88 -11.99 -2.98
N GLU A 24 -0.39 -10.87 -2.48
CA GLU A 24 0.77 -10.16 -3.02
C GLU A 24 1.60 -9.60 -1.86
N ALA A 25 2.91 -9.82 -1.90
CA ALA A 25 3.83 -9.34 -0.89
C ALA A 25 4.25 -7.90 -1.21
N PHE A 26 4.16 -7.01 -0.23
CA PHE A 26 4.52 -5.62 -0.36
C PHE A 26 5.64 -5.26 0.60
N ARG A 27 6.62 -4.52 0.07
CA ARG A 27 7.66 -3.87 0.86
C ARG A 27 7.84 -2.46 0.33
N GLN A 28 7.68 -1.47 1.21
CA GLN A 28 7.75 -0.06 0.79
C GLN A 28 8.38 0.83 1.86
N GLY A 29 8.90 1.96 1.42
CA GLY A 29 9.57 2.94 2.25
C GLY A 29 9.57 4.32 1.59
N TYR A 30 9.79 5.36 2.39
CA TYR A 30 9.86 6.73 1.90
C TYR A 30 11.33 7.15 1.80
N LEU A 31 11.78 7.57 0.61
CA LEU A 31 13.11 8.18 0.44
C LEU A 31 13.17 9.58 1.04
N SER A 32 12.05 10.29 0.98
CA SER A 32 11.89 11.59 1.62
C SER A 32 10.41 11.87 1.81
N SER A 33 10.06 12.33 3.01
CA SER A 33 8.75 12.92 3.28
C SER A 33 8.93 14.37 3.73
N SER A 34 8.65 15.32 2.84
CA SER A 34 8.79 16.75 3.10
C SER A 34 7.44 17.46 3.13
N LYS A 35 7.43 18.72 3.60
CA LYS A 35 6.26 19.61 3.52
C LYS A 35 5.85 19.97 2.07
N ARG A 36 6.52 19.45 1.03
CA ARG A 36 6.18 19.74 -0.37
C ARG A 36 5.79 18.51 -1.16
N ALA A 37 6.43 17.38 -0.88
CA ALA A 37 6.20 16.13 -1.55
C ALA A 37 6.70 14.95 -0.72
N SER A 38 6.19 13.77 -1.04
CA SER A 38 6.69 12.47 -0.58
C SER A 38 7.16 11.65 -1.76
N VAL A 39 8.29 10.95 -1.59
CA VAL A 39 8.82 9.99 -2.56
C VAL A 39 8.81 8.62 -1.91
N ARG A 40 8.04 7.70 -2.47
CA ARG A 40 7.89 6.34 -1.96
C ARG A 40 8.44 5.33 -2.97
N VAL A 41 9.28 4.43 -2.49
CA VAL A 41 9.69 3.22 -3.20
C VAL A 41 8.80 2.08 -2.73
N ARG A 42 8.29 1.28 -3.65
CA ARG A 42 7.46 0.11 -3.36
C ARG A 42 7.91 -1.06 -4.24
N ILE A 43 8.04 -2.22 -3.62
CA ILE A 43 8.11 -3.52 -4.28
C ILE A 43 6.78 -4.22 -4.00
N ALA A 44 6.17 -4.77 -5.04
CA ALA A 44 4.97 -5.59 -5.01
C ALA A 44 5.26 -6.87 -5.80
N ASP A 45 5.43 -7.97 -5.07
CA ASP A 45 6.05 -9.22 -5.53
C ASP A 45 7.35 -8.94 -6.32
N ASP A 46 7.32 -9.16 -7.65
CA ASP A 46 8.48 -9.02 -8.53
C ASP A 46 8.53 -7.66 -9.27
N THR A 47 7.61 -6.75 -8.96
CA THR A 47 7.51 -5.43 -9.60
C THR A 47 7.90 -4.33 -8.63
N ALA A 48 8.50 -3.26 -9.13
CA ALA A 48 8.91 -2.13 -8.31
C ALA A 48 8.55 -0.78 -8.93
N THR A 49 8.04 0.13 -8.10
CA THR A 49 7.69 1.49 -8.52
C THR A 49 8.25 2.55 -7.58
N LEU A 50 8.55 3.70 -8.17
CA LEU A 50 8.82 4.96 -7.47
C LEU A 50 7.64 5.90 -7.68
N ASN A 51 7.03 6.31 -6.58
CA ASN A 51 5.86 7.18 -6.57
C ASN A 51 6.21 8.53 -5.93
N ILE A 52 5.93 9.62 -6.64
CA ILE A 52 6.15 10.99 -6.16
C ILE A 52 4.78 11.65 -6.02
N LYS A 53 4.43 12.00 -4.78
CA LYS A 53 3.16 12.65 -4.44
C LYS A 53 3.42 14.06 -3.95
N GLY A 54 2.89 15.07 -4.64
CA GLY A 54 2.87 16.43 -4.14
C GLY A 54 1.96 16.55 -2.91
N MET A 55 2.35 17.40 -1.96
CA MET A 55 1.50 17.74 -0.83
C MET A 55 0.40 18.70 -1.31
N THR A 56 -0.82 18.57 -0.80
CA THR A 56 -1.90 19.51 -1.14
C THR A 56 -2.75 19.82 0.10
N LEU A 57 -3.22 21.07 0.17
CA LEU A 57 -4.22 21.57 1.11
C LEU A 57 -5.67 21.39 0.59
N GLY A 58 -5.89 20.62 -0.48
CA GLY A 58 -7.18 20.46 -1.17
C GLY A 58 -7.39 19.05 -1.76
N ILE A 59 -8.40 18.88 -2.62
CA ILE A 59 -8.90 17.57 -3.10
C ILE A 59 -8.14 16.94 -4.28
N GLN A 60 -7.14 17.62 -4.84
CA GLN A 60 -6.35 17.13 -5.98
C GLN A 60 -4.87 17.36 -5.72
N ARG A 61 -4.05 16.32 -5.91
CA ARG A 61 -2.59 16.40 -5.79
C ARG A 61 -1.90 15.89 -7.06
N PRO A 62 -0.77 16.49 -7.47
CA PRO A 62 0.04 15.91 -8.53
C PRO A 62 0.67 14.60 -8.03
N GLU A 63 0.59 13.58 -8.88
CA GLU A 63 1.13 12.26 -8.61
C GLU A 63 1.86 11.75 -9.85
N TYR A 64 3.04 11.18 -9.65
CA TYR A 64 3.86 10.57 -10.67
C TYR A 64 4.25 9.17 -10.23
N GLU A 65 4.17 8.20 -11.13
CA GLU A 65 4.58 6.83 -10.88
C GLU A 65 5.49 6.35 -12.01
N TYR A 66 6.60 5.73 -11.64
CA TYR A 66 7.61 5.21 -12.54
C TYR A 66 7.95 3.79 -12.14
N GLU A 67 7.96 2.88 -13.10
CA GLU A 67 8.59 1.57 -12.90
C GLU A 67 10.10 1.74 -12.78
N ILE A 68 10.70 0.99 -11.86
CA ILE A 68 12.15 0.96 -11.66
C ILE A 68 12.63 -0.50 -11.57
N PRO A 69 13.91 -0.80 -11.85
CA PRO A 69 14.44 -2.14 -11.65
C PRO A 69 14.28 -2.63 -10.22
N LEU A 70 13.92 -3.91 -10.06
CA LEU A 70 13.71 -4.52 -8.74
C LEU A 70 14.96 -4.45 -7.85
N GLN A 71 16.15 -4.60 -8.45
CA GLN A 71 17.42 -4.49 -7.75
C GLN A 71 17.61 -3.08 -7.17
N ASP A 72 17.43 -2.05 -7.98
CA ASP A 72 17.52 -0.64 -7.56
C ASP A 72 16.53 -0.35 -6.42
N ALA A 73 15.29 -0.82 -6.54
CA ALA A 73 14.28 -0.66 -5.51
C ALA A 73 14.68 -1.30 -4.18
N THR A 74 15.27 -2.50 -4.23
CA THR A 74 15.75 -3.21 -3.05
C THR A 74 16.87 -2.43 -2.37
N GLU A 75 17.86 -1.97 -3.13
CA GLU A 75 18.97 -1.16 -2.62
C GLU A 75 18.47 0.16 -2.00
N LEU A 76 17.51 0.84 -2.66
CA LEU A 76 16.89 2.07 -2.15
C LEU A 76 16.17 1.83 -0.82
N LEU A 77 15.37 0.77 -0.71
CA LEU A 77 14.65 0.42 0.51
C LEU A 77 15.59 0.07 1.67
N ASP A 78 16.66 -0.65 1.37
CA ASP A 78 17.59 -1.12 2.41
C ASP A 78 18.49 0.00 2.94
N GLN A 79 18.95 0.88 2.05
CA GLN A 79 20.03 1.82 2.37
C GLN A 79 19.55 3.27 2.55
N LEU A 80 18.51 3.69 1.83
CA LEU A 80 18.18 5.11 1.67
C LEU A 80 16.79 5.49 2.19
N CYS A 81 15.85 4.54 2.28
CA CYS A 81 14.54 4.83 2.83
C CYS A 81 14.55 5.08 4.35
N GLU A 82 13.72 6.03 4.77
CA GLU A 82 13.39 6.28 6.17
C GLU A 82 12.80 4.99 6.80
N ARG A 83 13.16 4.76 8.08
CA ARG A 83 12.66 3.63 8.87
C ARG A 83 11.53 4.08 9.81
N PRO A 84 10.58 3.20 10.15
CA PRO A 84 10.47 1.80 9.73
C PRO A 84 10.00 1.66 8.28
N LEU A 85 10.34 0.52 7.65
CA LEU A 85 9.70 0.16 6.39
C LEU A 85 8.29 -0.34 6.65
N ILE A 86 7.44 -0.28 5.63
CA ILE A 86 6.11 -0.88 5.66
C ILE A 86 6.19 -2.19 4.88
N GLU A 87 6.07 -3.29 5.61
CA GLU A 87 6.10 -4.65 5.10
C GLU A 87 4.75 -5.29 5.38
N LYS A 88 4.12 -5.90 4.37
CA LYS A 88 2.81 -6.53 4.50
C LYS A 88 2.57 -7.57 3.41
N THR A 89 1.62 -8.47 3.64
CA THR A 89 0.99 -9.27 2.60
C THR A 89 -0.43 -8.73 2.40
N ARG A 90 -0.76 -8.36 1.16
CA ARG A 90 -2.12 -7.97 0.79
C ARG A 90 -2.85 -9.20 0.27
N HIS A 91 -3.92 -9.57 0.94
CA HIS A 91 -4.82 -10.63 0.53
C HIS A 91 -6.05 -10.05 -0.16
N PHE A 92 -6.45 -10.65 -1.27
CA PHE A 92 -7.60 -10.23 -2.04
C PHE A 92 -8.76 -11.18 -1.76
N VAL A 93 -9.91 -10.67 -1.35
CA VAL A 93 -11.09 -11.44 -0.96
C VAL A 93 -12.33 -10.91 -1.69
N GLU A 94 -13.02 -11.78 -2.43
CA GLU A 94 -14.30 -11.46 -3.05
C GLU A 94 -15.43 -11.73 -2.05
N PHE A 95 -16.09 -10.69 -1.56
CA PHE A 95 -17.17 -10.83 -0.58
C PHE A 95 -18.23 -9.74 -0.74
N GLY A 96 -19.50 -10.14 -0.77
CA GLY A 96 -20.63 -9.21 -0.90
C GLY A 96 -20.65 -8.45 -2.24
N GLY A 97 -20.10 -9.04 -3.31
CA GLY A 97 -20.01 -8.39 -4.63
C GLY A 97 -18.97 -7.27 -4.70
N LYS A 98 -18.03 -7.23 -3.76
CA LYS A 98 -16.93 -6.29 -3.71
C LYS A 98 -15.62 -7.04 -3.51
N LEU A 99 -14.55 -6.49 -4.09
CA LEU A 99 -13.19 -6.91 -3.83
C LEU A 99 -12.69 -6.20 -2.57
N TRP A 100 -12.28 -6.98 -1.59
CA TRP A 100 -11.66 -6.51 -0.37
C TRP A 100 -10.16 -6.74 -0.43
N GLU A 101 -9.41 -5.75 0.02
CA GLU A 101 -7.96 -5.82 0.21
C GLU A 101 -7.67 -5.91 1.70
N ILE A 102 -7.17 -7.06 2.16
CA ILE A 102 -6.83 -7.29 3.56
C ILE A 102 -5.31 -7.26 3.70
N ASP A 103 -4.82 -6.22 4.34
CA ASP A 103 -3.40 -6.01 4.62
C ASP A 103 -3.01 -6.66 5.95
N GLU A 104 -2.22 -7.72 5.90
CA GLU A 104 -1.57 -8.33 7.06
C GLU A 104 -0.13 -7.80 7.15
N PHE A 105 0.13 -6.97 8.17
CA PHE A 105 1.41 -6.27 8.31
C PHE A 105 2.46 -7.12 9.05
N HIS A 106 3.72 -6.91 8.67
CA HIS A 106 4.91 -7.61 9.17
C HIS A 106 5.93 -6.62 9.73
N GLY A 107 7.06 -7.14 10.23
CA GLY A 107 8.17 -6.35 10.75
C GLY A 107 7.74 -5.48 11.92
N ASP A 108 8.07 -4.18 11.85
CA ASP A 108 7.75 -3.21 12.91
C ASP A 108 6.23 -3.02 13.12
N ASN A 109 5.41 -3.41 12.14
CA ASN A 109 3.95 -3.32 12.21
C ASN A 109 3.27 -4.69 12.40
N ALA A 110 4.04 -5.72 12.78
CA ALA A 110 3.53 -7.07 12.98
C ALA A 110 2.34 -7.12 13.95
N GLY A 111 1.29 -7.85 13.57
CA GLY A 111 0.06 -8.01 14.36
C GLY A 111 -1.05 -7.02 14.00
N LEU A 112 -0.79 -6.01 13.17
CA LEU A 112 -1.83 -5.19 12.57
C LEU A 112 -2.42 -5.89 11.33
N ILE A 113 -3.75 -5.98 11.27
CA ILE A 113 -4.48 -6.45 10.09
C ILE A 113 -5.62 -5.47 9.80
N VAL A 114 -5.69 -5.00 8.56
CA VAL A 114 -6.69 -4.00 8.12
C VAL A 114 -7.36 -4.46 6.84
N ALA A 115 -8.68 -4.41 6.79
CA ALA A 115 -9.46 -4.64 5.57
C ALA A 115 -9.83 -3.30 4.94
N GLU A 116 -9.70 -3.21 3.63
CA GLU A 116 -10.02 -2.04 2.82
C GLU A 116 -10.96 -2.44 1.67
N VAL A 117 -11.88 -1.53 1.32
CA VAL A 117 -12.80 -1.68 0.20
C VAL A 117 -13.03 -0.33 -0.48
N GLU A 118 -13.06 -0.36 -1.81
CA GLU A 118 -13.43 0.79 -2.64
C GLU A 118 -14.95 0.86 -2.85
N LEU A 119 -15.51 2.07 -2.77
CA LEU A 119 -16.93 2.36 -2.89
C LEU A 119 -17.22 3.27 -4.07
N ASP A 120 -18.35 3.03 -4.74
CA ASP A 120 -18.78 3.84 -5.89
C ASP A 120 -19.37 5.21 -5.47
N ALA A 121 -19.76 5.34 -4.20
CA ALA A 121 -20.38 6.53 -3.61
C ALA A 121 -20.16 6.58 -2.08
N PRO A 122 -20.30 7.75 -1.43
CA PRO A 122 -20.04 7.96 0.01
C PRO A 122 -20.90 7.13 0.98
#